data_AF-N9T4M6-F1
#
_entry.id   AF-N9T4M6-F1
#
_cell.length_a   1.000
_cell.length_b   1.000
_cell.length_c   1.000
_cell.angle_alpha   90.00
_cell.angle_beta   90.00
_cell.angle_gamma   90.00
#
_symmetry.space_group_name_H-M   'P 1'
#
loop_
_entity.id
_entity.type
_entity.pdbx_description
1 polymer ?
#
loop_
_entity_poly.entity_id
_entity_poly.type
_entity_poly.pdbx_seq_one_letter_code
_entity_poly.pdbx_strand_id
1 'polypeptide(L)'
;MRWIALPLFVLILMYSWQQQLFTAWVILPLLWTLIVLNLTLIARSRSKKLQTIEQFKFDPIFWHKFRFYYPELGLKQRQLIEAGFKDYLALHVMQKQAYAMPSHAVDSLWHVMLEFPKQYQDLCEQILGRQLHHSPYDATTTSQQQTKQLFEAWRMNCTLHAFQPRNAPLLPRLFAIDQALNWQDGQYFNLELMTKDYAQYLQAQSSSSSSSCGSSSNSCSSCSSCGGGGGD
;
A
#
# COMPACT_ATOMS: atom_id res chain seq x y z
N MET A 1 12.50 -33.24 -61.97
CA MET A 1 11.64 -32.40 -61.11
C MET A 1 12.02 -32.38 -59.62
N ARG A 2 12.52 -33.48 -59.00
CA ARG A 2 12.78 -33.53 -57.55
C ARG A 2 14.01 -32.76 -57.04
N TRP A 3 14.99 -32.46 -57.90
CA TRP A 3 16.27 -31.81 -57.52
C TRP A 3 16.18 -30.28 -57.37
N ILE A 4 15.10 -29.64 -57.85
CA ILE A 4 14.92 -28.18 -57.80
C ILE A 4 14.12 -27.76 -56.54
N ALA A 5 13.30 -28.65 -55.98
CA ALA A 5 12.45 -28.34 -54.83
C ALA A 5 13.23 -28.12 -53.52
N LEU A 6 14.35 -28.84 -53.35
CA LEU A 6 15.17 -28.79 -52.14
C LEU A 6 15.92 -27.45 -51.96
N PRO A 7 16.62 -26.89 -52.96
CA PRO A 7 17.24 -25.56 -52.82
C PRO A 7 16.20 -24.44 -52.67
N LEU A 8 15.03 -24.57 -53.32
CA LEU A 8 13.94 -23.60 -53.22
C LEU A 8 13.30 -23.60 -51.82
N PHE A 9 13.13 -24.79 -51.22
CA PHE A 9 12.69 -24.92 -49.84
C PHE A 9 13.70 -24.32 -48.85
N VAL A 10 15.01 -24.56 -49.04
CA VAL A 10 16.07 -23.99 -48.19
C VAL A 10 16.10 -22.46 -48.30
N LEU A 11 15.93 -21.89 -49.50
CA LEU A 11 15.85 -20.44 -49.71
C LEU A 11 14.63 -19.82 -49.02
N ILE A 12 13.45 -20.45 -49.11
CA ILE A 12 12.23 -20.00 -48.42
C ILE A 12 12.42 -20.07 -46.91
N LEU A 13 13.06 -21.13 -46.42
CA LEU A 13 13.32 -21.33 -45.00
C LEU A 13 14.33 -20.30 -44.45
N MET A 14 15.42 -20.03 -45.18
CA MET A 14 16.38 -18.95 -44.86
C MET A 14 15.72 -17.57 -44.90
N TYR A 15 14.89 -17.28 -45.90
CA TYR A 15 14.18 -16.01 -46.02
C TYR A 15 13.17 -15.80 -44.87
N SER A 16 12.43 -16.85 -44.51
CA SER A 16 11.52 -16.85 -43.36
C SER A 16 12.27 -16.62 -42.05
N TRP A 17 13.43 -17.26 -41.86
CA TRP A 17 14.28 -17.08 -40.68
C TRP A 17 14.84 -15.64 -40.58
N GLN A 18 15.27 -15.06 -41.71
CA GLN A 18 15.72 -13.67 -41.77
C GLN A 18 14.60 -12.67 -41.44
N GLN A 19 13.37 -12.93 -41.89
CA GLN A 19 12.18 -12.13 -41.58
C GLN A 19 11.79 -12.25 -40.10
N GLN A 20 11.89 -13.44 -39.49
CA GLN A 20 11.63 -13.64 -38.07
C GLN A 20 12.63 -12.90 -37.17
N LEU A 21 13.92 -12.90 -37.54
CA LEU A 21 14.92 -12.10 -36.85
C LEU A 21 14.63 -10.61 -37.03
N PHE A 22 14.45 -10.14 -38.26
CA PHE A 22 14.19 -8.72 -38.52
C PHE A 22 12.94 -8.19 -37.79
N THR A 23 11.85 -8.96 -37.80
CA THR A 23 10.62 -8.61 -37.07
C THR A 23 10.83 -8.60 -35.57
N ALA A 24 11.57 -9.55 -34.98
CA ALA A 24 11.91 -9.52 -33.56
C ALA A 24 12.75 -8.28 -33.19
N TRP A 25 13.73 -7.91 -34.02
CA TRP A 25 14.59 -6.73 -33.80
C TRP A 25 13.84 -5.39 -33.90
N VAL A 26 12.67 -5.35 -34.52
CA VAL A 26 11.82 -4.14 -34.57
C VAL A 26 10.73 -4.19 -33.50
N ILE A 27 10.08 -5.33 -33.33
CA ILE A 27 8.94 -5.48 -32.41
C ILE A 27 9.39 -5.44 -30.95
N LEU A 28 10.49 -6.10 -30.58
CA LEU A 28 10.97 -6.11 -29.20
C LEU A 28 11.34 -4.72 -28.67
N PRO A 29 12.14 -3.88 -29.36
CA PRO A 29 12.40 -2.52 -28.89
C PRO A 29 11.15 -1.64 -28.95
N LEU A 30 10.26 -1.82 -29.94
CA LEU A 30 9.00 -1.09 -29.98
C LEU A 30 8.11 -1.42 -28.77
N LEU A 31 7.95 -2.70 -28.42
CA LEU A 31 7.24 -3.11 -27.22
C LEU A 31 7.91 -2.59 -25.94
N TRP A 32 9.24 -2.67 -25.86
CA TRP A 32 9.99 -2.15 -24.71
C TRP A 32 9.79 -0.64 -24.55
N THR A 33 9.89 0.14 -25.63
CA THR A 33 9.65 1.60 -25.60
C THR A 33 8.22 1.95 -25.21
N LEU A 34 7.21 1.20 -25.69
CA LEU A 34 5.82 1.38 -25.27
C LEU A 34 5.62 1.07 -23.79
N ILE A 35 6.24 0.00 -23.27
CA ILE A 35 6.19 -0.36 -21.85
C ILE A 35 6.84 0.75 -21.01
N VAL A 36 8.05 1.19 -21.36
CA VAL A 36 8.76 2.26 -20.64
C VAL A 36 7.99 3.58 -20.70
N LEU A 37 7.44 3.95 -21.85
CA LEU A 37 6.60 5.14 -22.00
C LEU A 37 5.36 5.05 -21.11
N ASN A 38 4.67 3.91 -21.09
CA ASN A 38 3.50 3.71 -20.25
C ASN A 38 3.86 3.83 -18.75
N LEU A 39 4.92 3.14 -18.30
CA LEU A 39 5.39 3.20 -16.91
C LEU A 39 5.79 4.63 -16.49
N THR A 40 6.48 5.36 -17.36
CA THR A 40 6.88 6.76 -17.08
C THR A 40 5.67 7.70 -17.03
N LEU A 41 4.67 7.52 -17.89
CA LEU A 41 3.42 8.28 -17.83
C LEU A 41 2.64 7.99 -16.55
N ILE A 42 2.55 6.72 -16.13
CA ILE A 42 1.95 6.33 -14.85
C ILE A 42 2.70 6.97 -13.68
N ALA A 43 4.03 6.87 -13.65
CA ALA A 43 4.85 7.46 -12.60
C ALA A 43 4.69 8.98 -12.53
N ARG A 44 4.70 9.66 -13.67
CA ARG A 44 4.51 11.12 -13.75
C ARG A 44 3.11 11.52 -13.29
N SER A 45 2.07 10.77 -13.67
CA SER A 45 0.70 11.01 -13.22
C SER A 45 0.58 10.88 -11.70
N ARG A 46 1.16 9.82 -11.12
CA ARG A 46 1.19 9.61 -9.66
C ARG A 46 1.94 10.73 -8.95
N SER A 47 3.12 11.11 -9.44
CA SER A 47 3.92 12.20 -8.86
C SER A 47 3.15 13.52 -8.86
N LYS A 48 2.47 13.87 -9.96
CA LYS A 48 1.60 15.06 -10.01
C LYS A 48 0.49 15.00 -8.96
N LYS A 49 -0.20 13.86 -8.82
CA LYS A 49 -1.24 13.70 -7.79
C LYS A 49 -0.71 13.86 -6.37
N LEU A 50 0.48 13.33 -6.07
CA LEU A 50 1.13 13.50 -4.76
C LEU A 50 1.47 14.98 -4.48
N GLN A 51 1.96 15.71 -5.49
CA GLN A 51 2.17 17.16 -5.38
C GLN A 51 0.86 17.92 -5.13
N THR A 52 -0.23 17.51 -5.80
CA THR A 52 -1.57 18.07 -5.55
C THR A 52 -1.99 17.86 -4.09
N ILE A 53 -1.74 16.69 -3.50
CA ILE A 53 -2.04 16.41 -2.08
C ILE A 53 -1.27 17.34 -1.16
N GLU A 54 0.02 17.54 -1.41
CA GLU A 54 0.87 18.37 -0.58
C GLU A 54 0.37 19.82 -0.52
N GLN A 55 0.01 20.36 -1.68
CA GLN A 55 -0.48 21.74 -1.84
C GLN A 55 -1.96 21.92 -1.51
N PHE A 56 -2.71 20.83 -1.36
CA PHE A 56 -4.13 20.87 -1.08
C PHE A 56 -4.40 21.55 0.27
N LYS A 57 -5.41 22.43 0.29
CA LYS A 57 -5.88 23.11 1.50
C LYS A 57 -7.26 22.57 1.86
N PHE A 58 -7.37 22.03 3.07
CA PHE A 58 -8.65 21.57 3.59
C PHE A 58 -9.61 22.75 3.80
N ASP A 59 -10.90 22.48 3.59
CA ASP A 59 -11.96 23.45 3.85
C ASP A 59 -11.88 23.92 5.32
N PRO A 60 -11.91 25.24 5.59
CA PRO A 60 -11.84 25.77 6.95
C PRO A 60 -12.95 25.24 7.88
N ILE A 61 -14.07 24.74 7.33
CA ILE A 61 -15.17 24.16 8.12
C ILE A 61 -14.71 22.96 8.95
N PHE A 62 -13.87 22.09 8.37
CA PHE A 62 -13.31 20.93 9.07
C PHE A 62 -12.48 21.37 10.26
N TRP A 63 -11.63 22.38 10.07
CA TRP A 63 -10.78 22.90 11.13
C TRP A 63 -11.54 23.67 12.21
N HIS A 64 -12.61 24.36 11.83
CA HIS A 64 -13.49 25.01 12.79
C HIS A 64 -14.13 23.98 13.72
N LYS A 65 -14.69 22.91 13.15
CA LYS A 65 -15.32 21.82 13.91
C LYS A 65 -14.31 21.00 14.72
N PHE A 66 -13.15 20.70 14.14
CA PHE A 66 -12.08 19.98 14.84
C PHE A 66 -11.55 20.74 16.06
N ARG A 67 -11.40 22.08 15.95
CA ARG A 67 -11.04 22.93 17.11
C ARG A 67 -12.10 22.93 18.20
N PHE A 68 -13.37 22.78 17.84
CA PHE A 68 -14.46 22.71 18.81
C PHE A 68 -14.36 21.43 19.66
N TYR A 69 -14.02 20.29 19.05
CA TYR A 69 -13.83 19.03 19.79
C TYR A 69 -12.50 18.97 20.55
N TYR A 70 -11.44 19.57 19.99
CA TYR A 70 -10.09 19.53 20.58
C TYR A 70 -9.52 20.95 20.75
N PRO A 71 -10.06 21.74 21.70
CA PRO A 71 -9.63 23.13 21.90
C PRO A 71 -8.18 23.25 22.40
N GLU A 72 -7.68 22.23 23.10
CA GLU A 72 -6.32 22.17 23.66
C GLU A 72 -5.23 22.03 22.59
N LEU A 73 -5.58 21.66 21.35
CA LEU A 73 -4.59 21.39 20.30
C LEU A 73 -4.05 22.68 19.66
N GLY A 74 -2.74 22.85 19.79
CA GLY A 74 -1.97 23.92 19.17
C GLY A 74 -1.96 23.85 17.63
N LEU A 75 -1.52 24.93 16.99
CA LEU A 75 -1.42 25.00 15.52
C LEU A 75 -0.47 23.93 14.96
N LYS A 76 0.70 23.74 15.56
CA LYS A 76 1.71 22.76 15.13
C LYS A 76 1.17 21.33 15.17
N GLN A 77 0.41 20.99 16.22
CA GLN A 77 -0.20 19.67 16.37
C GLN A 77 -1.24 19.43 15.28
N ARG A 78 -2.09 20.43 15.00
CA ARG A 78 -3.07 20.36 13.90
C ARG A 78 -2.41 20.21 12.53
N GLN A 79 -1.31 20.93 12.28
CA GLN A 79 -0.52 20.78 11.05
C GLN A 79 0.09 19.37 10.92
N LEU A 80 0.51 18.77 12.04
CA LEU A 80 1.02 17.40 12.05
C LEU A 80 -0.09 16.38 11.72
N ILE A 81 -1.30 16.55 12.29
CA ILE A 81 -2.48 15.73 11.97
C ILE A 81 -2.86 15.90 10.50
N GLU A 82 -2.85 17.12 9.98
CA GLU A 82 -3.09 17.42 8.56
C GLU A 82 -2.11 16.67 7.66
N ALA A 83 -0.82 16.75 7.98
CA ALA A 83 0.23 16.07 7.23
C ALA A 83 0.06 14.53 7.28
N GLY A 84 -0.40 13.99 8.41
CA GLY A 84 -0.78 12.59 8.54
C GLY A 84 -1.94 12.20 7.62
N PHE A 85 -3.01 13.01 7.60
CA PHE A 85 -4.15 12.71 6.72
C PHE A 85 -3.77 12.80 5.23
N LYS A 86 -2.89 13.74 4.88
CA LYS A 86 -2.29 13.82 3.54
C LYS A 86 -1.49 12.56 3.19
N ASP A 87 -0.71 12.01 4.13
CA ASP A 87 -0.03 10.72 3.93
C ASP A 87 -1.03 9.58 3.69
N TYR A 88 -2.12 9.56 4.45
CA TYR A 88 -3.16 8.55 4.27
C TYR A 88 -3.82 8.62 2.88
N LEU A 89 -4.15 9.83 2.40
CA LEU A 89 -4.63 10.03 1.03
C LEU A 89 -3.59 9.61 -0.02
N ALA A 90 -2.31 9.88 0.23
CA ALA A 90 -1.23 9.48 -0.65
C ALA A 90 -1.14 7.95 -0.81
N LEU A 91 -1.40 7.18 0.24
CA LEU A 91 -1.42 5.71 0.14
C LEU A 91 -2.48 5.26 -0.88
N HIS A 92 -3.67 5.85 -0.83
CA HIS A 92 -4.78 5.58 -1.76
C HIS A 92 -4.53 6.04 -3.20
N VAL A 93 -3.66 7.03 -3.40
CA VAL A 93 -3.17 7.44 -4.74
C VAL A 93 -2.15 6.45 -5.28
N MET A 94 -1.23 5.98 -4.43
CA MET A 94 -0.18 5.04 -4.83
C MET A 94 -0.76 3.67 -5.19
N GLN A 95 -1.73 3.19 -4.41
CA GLN A 95 -2.40 1.92 -4.65
C GLN A 95 -3.85 1.95 -4.12
N LYS A 96 -4.80 1.54 -4.98
CA LYS A 96 -6.21 1.45 -4.62
C LYS A 96 -6.48 0.16 -3.86
N GLN A 97 -6.47 0.23 -2.53
CA GLN A 97 -6.85 -0.87 -1.64
C GLN A 97 -7.37 -0.35 -0.30
N ALA A 98 -7.86 -1.26 0.54
CA ALA A 98 -8.26 -0.92 1.90
C ALA A 98 -7.02 -0.86 2.80
N TYR A 99 -6.92 0.21 3.59
CA TYR A 99 -5.84 0.44 4.55
C TYR A 99 -6.43 0.66 5.93
N ALA A 100 -5.77 0.10 6.95
CA ALA A 100 -6.05 0.47 8.32
C ALA A 100 -5.63 1.92 8.53
N MET A 101 -6.32 2.61 9.42
CA MET A 101 -5.89 3.93 9.89
C MET A 101 -5.07 3.73 11.18
N PRO A 102 -3.73 3.91 11.15
CA PRO A 102 -2.87 3.57 12.29
C PRO A 102 -2.73 4.74 13.28
N SER A 103 -3.45 5.85 13.11
CA SER A 103 -3.41 6.99 14.03
C SER A 103 -4.82 7.43 14.37
N HIS A 104 -5.18 7.36 15.64
CA HIS A 104 -6.47 7.82 16.15
C HIS A 104 -6.58 9.35 16.12
N ALA A 105 -5.48 10.08 16.25
CA ALA A 105 -5.50 11.54 16.07
C ALA A 105 -5.93 11.94 14.66
N VAL A 106 -5.37 11.24 13.65
CA VAL A 106 -5.71 11.48 12.25
C VAL A 106 -7.10 10.92 11.91
N ASP A 107 -7.48 9.79 12.48
CA ASP A 107 -8.84 9.22 12.33
C ASP A 107 -9.90 10.16 12.91
N SER A 108 -9.60 10.84 14.03
CA SER A 108 -10.49 11.85 14.63
C SER A 108 -10.75 13.01 13.67
N LEU A 109 -9.71 13.48 12.95
CA LEU A 109 -9.90 14.49 11.91
C LEU A 109 -10.74 13.93 10.75
N TRP A 110 -10.50 12.69 10.36
CA TRP A 110 -11.28 12.04 9.30
C TRP A 110 -12.77 11.93 9.68
N HIS A 111 -13.08 11.54 10.91
CA HIS A 111 -14.44 11.51 11.44
C HIS A 111 -15.13 12.89 11.38
N VAL A 112 -14.43 13.96 11.74
CA VAL A 112 -14.94 15.33 11.58
C VAL A 112 -15.26 15.64 10.11
N MET A 113 -14.45 15.17 9.16
CA MET A 113 -14.73 15.37 7.74
C MET A 113 -16.00 14.65 7.27
N LEU A 114 -16.29 13.46 7.82
CA LEU A 114 -17.49 12.70 7.49
C LEU A 114 -18.79 13.39 7.93
N GLU A 115 -18.74 14.29 8.93
CA GLU A 115 -19.89 15.13 9.31
C GLU A 115 -20.31 16.12 8.21
N PHE A 116 -19.42 16.42 7.25
CA PHE A 116 -19.68 17.33 6.13
C PHE A 116 -19.57 16.59 4.80
N PRO A 117 -20.59 15.77 4.44
CA PRO A 117 -20.49 14.80 3.35
C PRO A 117 -20.23 15.43 1.98
N LYS A 118 -20.77 16.63 1.72
CA LYS A 118 -20.54 17.34 0.46
C LYS A 118 -19.08 17.75 0.30
N GLN A 119 -18.53 18.47 1.29
CA GLN A 119 -17.15 18.94 1.29
C GLN A 119 -16.17 17.77 1.26
N TYR A 120 -16.49 16.68 1.98
CA TYR A 120 -15.68 15.47 1.97
C TYR A 120 -15.71 14.75 0.62
N GLN A 121 -16.88 14.68 -0.04
CA GLN A 121 -16.99 14.11 -1.39
C GLN A 121 -16.19 14.94 -2.40
N ASP A 122 -16.30 16.27 -2.37
CA ASP A 122 -15.56 17.18 -3.24
C ASP A 122 -14.04 17.00 -3.07
N LEU A 123 -13.58 16.89 -1.82
CA LEU A 123 -12.18 16.59 -1.49
C LEU A 123 -11.72 15.25 -2.08
N CYS A 124 -12.52 14.20 -1.90
CA CYS A 124 -12.20 12.87 -2.42
C CYS A 124 -12.14 12.85 -3.94
N GLU A 125 -13.07 13.52 -4.61
CA GLU A 125 -13.12 13.60 -6.07
C GLU A 125 -11.93 14.39 -6.61
N GLN A 126 -11.59 15.52 -6.00
CA GLN A 126 -10.46 16.34 -6.42
C GLN A 126 -9.10 15.63 -6.29
N ILE A 127 -8.91 14.84 -5.23
CA ILE A 127 -7.62 14.21 -4.92
C ILE A 127 -7.54 12.79 -5.51
N LEU A 128 -8.56 11.97 -5.26
CA LEU A 128 -8.57 10.55 -5.60
C LEU A 128 -9.31 10.25 -6.91
N GLY A 129 -10.24 11.12 -7.32
CA GLY A 129 -11.18 10.85 -8.44
C GLY A 129 -12.20 9.76 -8.11
N ARG A 130 -12.46 9.56 -6.82
CA ARG A 130 -13.43 8.60 -6.28
C ARG A 130 -13.69 8.91 -4.82
N GLN A 131 -14.86 8.52 -4.32
CA GLN A 131 -15.14 8.57 -2.89
C GLN A 131 -14.29 7.56 -2.11
N LEU A 132 -13.68 8.03 -1.02
CA LEU A 132 -13.03 7.18 -0.02
C LEU A 132 -14.05 6.87 1.08
N HIS A 133 -14.45 5.61 1.20
CA HIS A 133 -15.41 5.18 2.21
C HIS A 133 -14.67 4.88 3.51
N HIS A 134 -15.11 5.49 4.61
CA HIS A 134 -14.70 5.08 5.95
C HIS A 134 -15.54 3.86 6.34
N SER A 135 -14.88 2.76 6.72
CA SER A 135 -15.55 1.52 7.10
C SER A 135 -14.86 1.00 8.37
N PRO A 136 -15.39 1.31 9.56
CA PRO A 136 -14.82 0.85 10.81
C PRO A 136 -14.91 -0.67 10.88
N TYR A 137 -14.00 -1.28 11.64
CA TYR A 137 -14.06 -2.72 11.88
C TYR A 137 -15.30 -3.06 12.70
N ASP A 138 -16.00 -4.09 12.25
CA ASP A 138 -17.17 -4.65 12.91
C ASP A 138 -16.89 -6.10 13.33
N ALA A 139 -17.90 -6.75 13.93
CA ALA A 139 -17.81 -8.15 14.36
C ALA A 139 -17.57 -9.14 13.20
N THR A 140 -17.74 -8.71 11.94
CA THR A 140 -17.52 -9.55 10.76
C THR A 140 -16.08 -9.46 10.23
N THR A 141 -15.33 -8.45 10.68
CA THR A 141 -13.95 -8.22 10.23
C THR A 141 -13.01 -9.23 10.89
N THR A 142 -12.42 -10.11 10.07
CA THR A 142 -11.47 -11.12 10.56
C THR A 142 -10.13 -10.49 11.00
N SER A 143 -9.45 -11.07 11.99
CA SER A 143 -8.14 -10.54 12.42
C SER A 143 -7.09 -10.60 11.30
N GLN A 144 -7.18 -11.59 10.39
CA GLN A 144 -6.33 -11.68 9.20
C GLN A 144 -6.51 -10.47 8.28
N GLN A 145 -7.76 -10.02 8.09
CA GLN A 145 -8.05 -8.84 7.28
C GLN A 145 -7.51 -7.57 7.94
N GLN A 146 -7.71 -7.39 9.24
CA GLN A 146 -7.19 -6.23 9.99
C GLN A 146 -5.66 -6.18 9.90
N THR A 147 -5.01 -7.33 10.12
CA THR A 147 -3.55 -7.49 10.04
C THR A 147 -3.03 -7.15 8.64
N LYS A 148 -3.71 -7.66 7.59
CA LYS A 148 -3.37 -7.33 6.19
C LYS A 148 -3.48 -5.83 5.94
N GLN A 149 -4.58 -5.18 6.34
CA GLN A 149 -4.81 -3.76 6.12
C GLN A 149 -3.78 -2.89 6.86
N LEU A 150 -3.37 -3.29 8.06
CA LEU A 150 -2.32 -2.61 8.84
C LEU A 150 -0.94 -2.75 8.19
N PHE A 151 -0.53 -3.97 7.79
CA PHE A 151 0.78 -4.18 7.16
C PHE A 151 0.87 -3.62 5.75
N GLU A 152 -0.24 -3.56 5.02
CA GLU A 152 -0.32 -2.84 3.76
C GLU A 152 -0.18 -1.33 3.97
N ALA A 153 -0.80 -0.78 5.02
CA ALA A 153 -0.62 0.62 5.39
C ALA A 153 0.85 0.90 5.76
N TRP A 154 1.47 0.02 6.56
CA TRP A 154 2.90 0.09 6.90
C TRP A 154 3.79 0.11 5.66
N ARG A 155 3.63 -0.88 4.77
CA ARG A 155 4.42 -1.01 3.54
C ARG A 155 4.35 0.25 2.69
N MET A 156 3.14 0.75 2.49
CA MET A 156 2.90 1.89 1.61
C MET A 156 3.38 3.20 2.24
N ASN A 157 3.24 3.37 3.56
CA ASN A 157 3.75 4.53 4.25
C ASN A 157 5.29 4.56 4.27
N CYS A 158 5.94 3.41 4.51
CA CYS A 158 7.39 3.28 4.36
C CYS A 158 7.83 3.65 2.94
N THR A 159 7.13 3.17 1.91
CA THR A 159 7.45 3.48 0.51
C THR A 159 7.26 4.96 0.20
N LEU A 160 6.24 5.61 0.76
CA LEU A 160 5.98 7.05 0.62
C LEU A 160 7.16 7.89 1.15
N HIS A 161 7.73 7.49 2.29
CA HIS A 161 8.90 8.15 2.90
C HIS A 161 10.25 7.59 2.41
N ALA A 162 10.26 6.81 1.33
CA ALA A 162 11.46 6.17 0.76
C ALA A 162 12.22 5.24 1.74
N PHE A 163 11.53 4.64 2.70
CA PHE A 163 12.06 3.63 3.62
C PHE A 163 11.82 2.21 3.10
N GLN A 164 12.70 1.29 3.49
CA GLN A 164 12.53 -0.13 3.25
C GLN A 164 11.62 -0.73 4.34
N PRO A 165 10.45 -1.32 4.02
CA PRO A 165 9.51 -1.81 5.03
C PRO A 165 10.04 -2.91 5.96
N ARG A 166 11.07 -3.67 5.51
CA ARG A 166 11.75 -4.73 6.29
C ARG A 166 12.90 -4.21 7.14
N ASN A 167 13.36 -2.98 6.92
CA ASN A 167 14.47 -2.38 7.63
C ASN A 167 14.27 -0.85 7.64
N ALA A 168 13.19 -0.42 8.28
CA ALA A 168 12.87 0.99 8.37
C ALA A 168 13.74 1.62 9.46
N PRO A 169 14.45 2.74 9.18
CA PRO A 169 15.31 3.37 10.19
C PRO A 169 14.52 4.11 11.27
N LEU A 170 13.27 4.49 10.95
CA LEU A 170 12.37 5.24 11.83
C LEU A 170 10.91 4.93 11.48
N LEU A 171 10.01 5.18 12.42
CA LEU A 171 8.57 5.03 12.19
C LEU A 171 8.09 6.09 11.18
N PRO A 172 7.40 5.68 10.10
CA PRO A 172 6.77 6.63 9.18
C PRO A 172 5.81 7.54 9.94
N ARG A 173 5.69 8.80 9.48
CA ARG A 173 4.95 9.86 10.19
C ARG A 173 3.58 9.38 10.68
N LEU A 174 2.76 8.77 9.81
CA LEU A 174 1.40 8.34 10.18
C LEU A 174 1.35 7.37 11.38
N PHE A 175 2.38 6.55 11.58
CA PHE A 175 2.48 5.63 12.73
C PHE A 175 3.04 6.30 14.00
N ALA A 176 3.71 7.45 13.84
CA ALA A 176 4.37 8.16 14.93
C ALA A 176 3.54 9.33 15.49
N ILE A 177 2.48 9.77 14.79
CA ILE A 177 1.69 10.96 15.17
C ILE A 177 1.07 10.81 16.56
N ASP A 178 0.43 9.68 16.85
CA ASP A 178 -0.27 9.49 18.13
C ASP A 178 0.72 9.58 19.31
N GLN A 179 1.90 8.98 19.16
CA GLN A 179 2.98 9.09 20.14
C GLN A 179 3.53 10.51 20.25
N ALA A 180 3.72 11.21 19.12
CA ALA A 180 4.23 12.58 19.13
C ALA A 180 3.25 13.58 19.77
N LEU A 181 1.95 13.30 19.71
CA LEU A 181 0.90 14.13 20.28
C LEU A 181 0.51 13.72 21.71
N ASN A 182 1.00 12.58 22.21
CA ASN A 182 0.49 11.93 23.42
C ASN A 182 -1.05 11.81 23.38
N TRP A 183 -1.57 11.31 22.26
CA TRP A 183 -3.01 11.27 22.02
C TRP A 183 -3.72 10.34 23.02
N GLN A 184 -4.87 10.79 23.54
CA GLN A 184 -5.70 9.98 24.41
C GLN A 184 -6.24 8.78 23.63
N ASP A 185 -6.05 7.57 24.18
CA ASP A 185 -6.38 6.30 23.51
C ASP A 185 -5.68 6.13 22.14
N GLY A 186 -4.51 6.76 21.95
CA GLY A 186 -3.70 6.66 20.75
C GLY A 186 -3.09 5.27 20.52
N GLN A 187 -2.72 4.98 19.27
CA GLN A 187 -1.98 3.76 18.92
C GLN A 187 -0.47 4.00 19.00
N TYR A 188 0.21 3.16 19.78
CA TYR A 188 1.65 3.24 19.99
C TYR A 188 2.32 2.03 19.35
N PHE A 189 3.21 2.29 18.39
CA PHE A 189 3.94 1.25 17.68
C PHE A 189 5.41 1.25 18.09
N ASN A 190 5.96 0.06 18.28
CA ASN A 190 7.40 -0.12 18.41
C ASN A 190 7.99 -0.50 17.04
N LEU A 191 9.04 0.20 16.61
CA LEU A 191 9.68 -0.01 15.31
C LEU A 191 10.21 -1.44 15.11
N GLU A 192 10.86 -2.00 16.13
CA GLU A 192 11.46 -3.34 16.06
C GLU A 192 10.38 -4.41 15.96
N LEU A 193 9.35 -4.31 16.81
CA LEU A 193 8.20 -5.22 16.77
C LEU A 193 7.48 -5.14 15.43
N MET A 194 7.17 -3.94 14.93
CA MET A 194 6.49 -3.76 13.65
C MET A 194 7.28 -4.37 12.48
N THR A 195 8.60 -4.18 12.48
CA THR A 195 9.47 -4.72 11.43
C THR A 195 9.54 -6.24 11.49
N LYS A 196 9.64 -6.81 12.69
CA LYS A 196 9.65 -8.26 12.92
C LYS A 196 8.33 -8.91 12.51
N ASP A 197 7.20 -8.34 12.95
CA ASP A 197 5.88 -8.88 12.67
C ASP A 197 5.55 -8.77 11.17
N TYR A 198 5.97 -7.67 10.53
CA TYR A 198 5.87 -7.52 9.07
C TYR A 198 6.68 -8.58 8.32
N ALA A 199 7.88 -8.92 8.79
CA ALA A 199 8.68 -9.98 8.20
C ALA A 199 8.00 -11.36 8.32
N GLN A 200 7.42 -11.67 9.48
CA GLN A 200 6.63 -12.90 9.70
C GLN A 200 5.40 -12.95 8.79
N TYR A 201 4.70 -11.83 8.63
CA TYR A 201 3.55 -11.70 7.73
C TYR A 201 3.92 -12.05 6.28
N LEU A 202 5.07 -11.56 5.79
CA LEU A 202 5.54 -11.90 4.44
C LEU A 202 5.89 -13.38 4.29
N GLN A 203 6.46 -14.01 5.32
CA GLN A 203 6.73 -15.45 5.32
C GLN A 203 5.43 -16.25 5.25
N ALA A 204 4.44 -15.90 6.07
CA ALA A 204 3.12 -16.55 6.10
C ALA A 204 2.40 -16.45 4.74
N GLN A 205 2.48 -15.30 4.06
CA GLN A 205 1.94 -15.15 2.70
C GLN A 205 2.64 -16.09 1.71
N SER A 206 3.97 -16.17 1.74
CA SER A 206 4.73 -17.02 0.81
C SER A 206 4.37 -18.51 0.96
N SER A 207 4.19 -19.00 2.18
CA SER A 207 3.74 -20.38 2.45
C SER A 207 2.30 -20.66 2.00
N SER A 208 1.44 -19.64 1.96
CA SER A 208 0.06 -19.79 1.47
C SER A 208 -0.05 -19.77 -0.07
N SER A 209 0.95 -19.20 -0.76
CA SER A 209 1.02 -19.18 -2.22
C SER A 209 1.67 -20.43 -2.84
N SER A 210 2.29 -21.30 -2.03
CA SER A 210 2.93 -22.54 -2.48
C SER A 210 2.04 -23.80 -2.38
N SER A 211 0.76 -23.68 -2.03
CA SER A 211 -0.18 -24.82 -2.00
C SER A 211 -0.90 -25.01 -3.34
N SER A 212 -0.14 -25.13 -4.43
CA SER A 212 -0.60 -25.63 -5.73
C SER A 212 0.53 -26.37 -6.46
N CYS A 213 1.15 -27.32 -5.78
CA CYS A 213 1.79 -28.47 -6.42
C CYS A 213 1.78 -29.62 -5.41
N GLY A 214 1.02 -30.68 -5.71
CA GLY A 214 0.92 -31.84 -4.84
C GLY A 214 2.24 -32.58 -4.72
N SER A 215 2.57 -33.03 -3.52
CA SER A 215 3.19 -34.32 -3.26
C SER A 215 3.17 -34.63 -1.76
N SER A 216 2.67 -35.82 -1.48
CA SER A 216 2.76 -36.57 -0.24
C SER A 216 4.19 -36.66 0.32
N SER A 217 4.37 -36.40 1.62
CA SER A 217 4.89 -37.35 2.62
C SER A 217 5.63 -36.70 3.80
N ASN A 218 5.34 -37.27 4.98
CA ASN A 218 6.08 -37.32 6.23
C ASN A 218 6.19 -36.12 7.19
N SER A 219 5.44 -36.29 8.29
CA SER A 219 5.78 -36.06 9.70
C SER A 219 7.19 -35.57 10.05
N CYS A 220 7.22 -34.53 10.88
CA CYS A 220 8.08 -34.51 12.06
C CYS A 220 7.29 -33.97 13.26
N SER A 221 7.37 -34.73 14.34
CA SER A 221 6.71 -34.53 15.62
C SER A 221 7.65 -33.82 16.61
N SER A 222 7.02 -33.01 17.46
CA SER A 222 7.37 -32.72 18.86
C SER A 222 8.60 -31.88 19.20
N CYS A 223 8.35 -30.77 19.89
CA CYS A 223 8.99 -30.50 21.18
C CYS A 223 7.96 -29.90 22.16
N SER A 224 8.10 -30.27 23.44
CA SER A 224 7.06 -30.28 24.48
C SER A 224 7.30 -29.25 25.60
N SER A 225 6.19 -28.80 26.20
CA SER A 225 5.90 -28.44 27.61
C SER A 225 6.89 -27.72 28.55
N CYS A 226 6.36 -26.71 29.26
CA CYS A 226 6.39 -26.49 30.73
C CYS A 226 5.46 -25.30 31.07
N GLY A 227 4.64 -25.18 32.13
CA GLY A 227 4.13 -25.92 33.30
C GLY A 227 2.97 -25.03 33.86
N GLY A 228 2.01 -25.39 34.70
CA GLY A 228 1.88 -26.38 35.77
C GLY A 228 1.32 -25.65 37.01
N GLY A 229 0.24 -26.16 37.63
CA GLY A 229 -0.20 -25.78 38.98
C GLY A 229 -1.68 -25.39 39.12
N GLY A 230 -2.47 -26.25 39.77
CA GLY A 230 -3.87 -26.00 40.15
C GLY A 230 -4.03 -25.62 41.63
N GLY A 231 -5.29 -25.52 42.07
CA GLY A 231 -5.67 -25.43 43.48
C GLY A 231 -7.01 -24.71 43.67
N ASP A 232 -7.99 -25.49 44.17
CA ASP A 232 -9.25 -25.13 44.87
C ASP A 232 -10.36 -24.33 44.15
#